data_AF-A0A6N2KEI9-F1
#
_entry.id   AF-A0A6N2KEI9-F1
#
_cell.length_a   1.000
_cell.length_b   1.000
_cell.length_c   1.000
_cell.angle_alpha   90.00
_cell.angle_beta   90.00
_cell.angle_gamma   90.00
#
_symmetry.space_group_name_H-M   'P 1'
#
loop_
_entity.id
_entity.type
_entity.pdbx_description
1 polymer ?
#
loop_
_entity_poly.entity_id
_entity_poly.type
_entity_poly.pdbx_seq_one_letter_code
_entity_poly.pdbx_strand_id
1 'polypeptide(L)'
;MMGGFQVRVSERSCWSFSTTGAIEAINAIVTGDLISLSEQELVDCDTTNNYGCEGGDMDYAFQWVMSNGGLDTESDYPYTGVDGTCNTAKEEKKVVSIDGYKDIDQSDSALLCATVHQPISVGMDGSALDFQLYTGGIYDGDCSDDPNDIDHAVLIVGYGSENGEDYWIVKNSWGTEWGMEVSKPYGVCAINADASYPTKVSSPPSPPPPPSPPSPPPPPPSPPPPCPQPSDCGDSFPVRVMRHVAAFLSFLAPA
;
A
#
# COMPACT_ATOMS: atom_id res chain seq x y z
N MET A 1 25.47 26.35 11.89
CA MET A 1 24.46 25.78 12.83
C MET A 1 23.70 24.76 12.02
N MET A 2 23.76 23.48 12.39
CA MET A 2 23.02 22.43 11.67
C MET A 2 21.58 22.42 12.19
N GLY A 3 20.61 22.64 11.30
CA GLY A 3 19.21 22.35 11.61
C GLY A 3 19.04 20.83 11.62
N GLY A 4 18.49 20.29 12.70
CA GLY A 4 18.27 18.85 12.83
C GLY A 4 17.28 18.36 11.79
N PHE A 5 17.63 17.24 11.13
CA PHE A 5 16.70 16.49 10.29
C PHE A 5 15.61 15.92 11.21
N GLN A 6 14.37 16.34 11.02
CA GLN A 6 13.25 15.86 11.82
C GLN A 6 12.58 14.72 11.06
N VAL A 7 12.96 13.48 11.40
CA VAL A 7 12.16 12.30 11.05
C VAL A 7 10.78 12.49 11.71
N ARG A 8 9.73 12.66 10.89
CA ARG A 8 8.33 12.83 11.34
C ARG A 8 7.46 11.67 10.83
N VAL A 9 7.85 10.47 11.22
CA VAL A 9 6.97 9.30 11.12
C VAL A 9 6.76 8.84 12.55
N SER A 10 5.51 8.92 13.03
CA SER A 10 5.13 8.18 14.23
C SER A 10 5.31 6.70 13.92
N GLU A 11 6.11 6.00 14.70
CA GLU A 11 6.62 4.66 14.37
C GLU A 11 5.52 3.57 14.31
N ARG A 12 4.24 3.91 14.52
CA ARG A 12 3.11 2.97 14.56
C ARG A 12 1.83 3.42 13.85
N SER A 13 1.83 4.53 13.12
CA SER A 13 0.71 4.90 12.24
C SER A 13 0.81 4.27 10.84
N CYS A 14 1.64 3.24 10.67
CA CYS A 14 1.89 2.56 9.40
C CYS A 14 0.62 1.96 8.77
N TRP A 15 -0.33 1.51 9.59
CA TRP A 15 -1.65 1.02 9.17
C TRP A 15 -2.43 2.06 8.37
N SER A 16 -2.39 3.34 8.74
CA SER A 16 -3.13 4.38 8.03
C SER A 16 -2.51 4.68 6.66
N PHE A 17 -1.17 4.71 6.56
CA PHE A 17 -0.47 4.81 5.27
C PHE A 17 -0.75 3.61 4.34
N SER A 18 -0.73 2.39 4.87
CA SER A 18 -1.08 1.21 4.07
C SER A 18 -2.53 1.32 3.56
N THR A 19 -3.46 1.70 4.44
CA THR A 19 -4.88 1.89 4.12
C THR A 19 -5.10 2.96 3.05
N THR A 20 -4.56 4.19 3.25
CA THR A 20 -4.71 5.28 2.27
C THR A 20 -4.17 4.84 0.92
N GLY A 21 -2.94 4.32 0.86
CA GLY A 21 -2.31 3.89 -0.39
C GLY A 21 -3.09 2.87 -1.19
N ALA A 22 -3.76 1.91 -0.52
CA ALA A 22 -4.62 0.95 -1.21
C ALA A 22 -5.89 1.61 -1.76
N ILE A 23 -6.47 2.57 -1.04
CA ILE A 23 -7.65 3.36 -1.46
C ILE A 23 -7.28 4.31 -2.62
N GLU A 24 -6.16 5.01 -2.53
CA GLU A 24 -5.60 5.88 -3.58
C GLU A 24 -5.43 5.09 -4.88
N ALA A 25 -4.85 3.89 -4.79
CA ALA A 25 -4.57 3.04 -5.93
C ALA A 25 -5.84 2.47 -6.57
N ILE A 26 -6.78 1.92 -5.80
CA ILE A 26 -8.04 1.42 -6.38
C ILE A 26 -8.89 2.55 -6.97
N ASN A 27 -8.83 3.76 -6.39
CA ASN A 27 -9.45 4.94 -7.00
C ASN A 27 -8.80 5.24 -8.35
N ALA A 28 -7.47 5.35 -8.43
CA ALA A 28 -6.76 5.61 -9.68
C ALA A 28 -7.02 4.54 -10.76
N ILE A 29 -7.13 3.26 -10.37
CA ILE A 29 -7.46 2.14 -11.27
C ILE A 29 -8.89 2.27 -11.83
N VAL A 30 -9.86 2.65 -11.00
CA VAL A 30 -11.30 2.68 -11.37
C VAL A 30 -11.71 3.98 -12.06
N THR A 31 -11.13 5.12 -11.67
CA THR A 31 -11.53 6.46 -12.14
C THR A 31 -10.51 7.09 -13.11
N GLY A 32 -9.23 6.71 -13.01
CA GLY A 32 -8.11 7.40 -13.65
C GLY A 32 -7.48 8.52 -12.79
N ASP A 33 -8.10 8.89 -11.67
CA ASP A 33 -7.65 9.99 -10.82
C ASP A 33 -6.86 9.47 -9.60
N LEU A 34 -5.56 9.77 -9.56
CA LEU A 34 -4.73 9.57 -8.37
C LEU A 34 -4.86 10.80 -7.46
N ILE A 35 -5.52 10.62 -6.32
CA ILE A 35 -5.79 11.65 -5.31
C ILE A 35 -5.01 11.26 -4.05
N SER A 36 -4.29 12.19 -3.45
CA SER A 36 -3.59 11.93 -2.17
C SER A 36 -4.56 12.10 -0.99
N LEU A 37 -4.70 11.07 -0.16
CA LEU A 37 -5.67 10.99 0.93
C LEU A 37 -5.03 11.18 2.30
N SER A 38 -5.81 11.64 3.29
CA SER A 38 -5.27 11.93 4.62
C SER A 38 -5.05 10.67 5.46
N GLU A 39 -3.80 10.39 5.84
CA GLU A 39 -3.51 9.42 6.90
C GLU A 39 -3.89 9.94 8.30
N GLN A 40 -3.92 11.26 8.49
CA GLN A 40 -4.20 11.86 9.80
C GLN A 40 -5.69 11.83 10.14
N GLU A 41 -6.58 11.87 9.15
CA GLU A 41 -8.01 11.65 9.36
C GLU A 41 -8.25 10.27 9.98
N LEU A 42 -7.60 9.22 9.46
CA LEU A 42 -7.65 7.88 10.05
C LEU A 42 -7.08 7.88 11.48
N VAL A 43 -5.89 8.44 11.69
CA VAL A 43 -5.24 8.50 13.03
C VAL A 43 -6.09 9.23 14.07
N ASP A 44 -6.77 10.32 13.68
CA ASP A 44 -7.54 11.16 14.61
C ASP A 44 -8.99 10.70 14.81
N CYS A 45 -9.59 10.02 13.82
CA CYS A 45 -11.03 9.74 13.76
C CYS A 45 -11.42 8.25 13.78
N ASP A 46 -10.56 7.32 13.35
CA ASP A 46 -10.81 5.89 13.54
C ASP A 46 -10.28 5.41 14.90
N THR A 47 -11.05 5.72 15.95
CA THR A 47 -10.69 5.40 17.33
C THR A 47 -11.54 4.28 17.94
N THR A 48 -12.20 3.46 17.11
CA THR A 48 -13.11 2.41 17.63
C THR A 48 -12.36 1.11 17.91
N ASN A 49 -11.61 0.62 16.93
CA ASN A 49 -10.75 -0.56 17.04
C ASN A 49 -9.28 -0.26 16.71
N ASN A 50 -9.00 0.93 16.14
CA ASN A 50 -7.66 1.45 15.89
C ASN A 50 -7.27 2.48 16.96
N TYR A 51 -5.95 2.66 17.15
CA TYR A 51 -5.38 3.37 18.29
C TYR A 51 -4.40 4.48 17.85
N GLY A 52 -4.63 5.08 16.69
CA GLY A 52 -3.85 6.19 16.18
C GLY A 52 -2.36 5.85 16.03
N CYS A 53 -1.52 6.55 16.81
CA CYS A 53 -0.07 6.37 16.90
C CYS A 53 0.38 5.28 17.88
N GLU A 54 -0.53 4.54 18.52
CA GLU A 54 -0.18 3.33 19.30
C GLU A 54 -0.24 2.04 18.47
N GLY A 55 -0.95 2.06 17.33
CA GLY A 55 -1.11 0.95 16.39
C GLY A 55 -2.50 0.90 15.75
N GLY A 56 -2.68 0.01 14.78
CA GLY A 56 -3.95 -0.20 14.09
C GLY A 56 -3.86 -1.26 12.99
N ASP A 57 -4.99 -1.52 12.37
CA ASP A 57 -5.30 -2.63 11.46
C ASP A 57 -6.11 -2.07 10.27
N MET A 58 -5.75 -2.52 9.07
CA MET A 58 -6.25 -1.99 7.81
C MET A 58 -7.71 -2.38 7.54
N ASP A 59 -8.18 -3.52 8.04
CA ASP A 59 -9.58 -3.96 7.87
C ASP A 59 -10.53 -3.09 8.68
N TYR A 60 -10.16 -2.73 9.92
CA TYR A 60 -10.93 -1.75 10.69
C TYR A 60 -10.90 -0.38 10.04
N ALA A 61 -9.78 0.02 9.45
CA ALA A 61 -9.66 1.29 8.74
C ALA A 61 -10.55 1.30 7.47
N PHE A 62 -10.58 0.23 6.67
CA PHE A 62 -11.49 0.10 5.53
C PHE A 62 -12.96 0.13 5.96
N GLN A 63 -13.32 -0.60 7.03
CA GLN A 63 -14.66 -0.54 7.62
C GLN A 63 -15.02 0.88 8.08
N TRP A 64 -14.09 1.58 8.72
CA TRP A 64 -14.29 2.95 9.16
C TRP A 64 -14.53 3.87 7.97
N VAL A 65 -13.70 3.84 6.91
CA VAL A 65 -13.88 4.68 5.71
C VAL A 65 -15.23 4.43 5.04
N MET A 66 -15.66 3.16 4.93
CA MET A 66 -17.00 2.82 4.43
C MET A 66 -18.11 3.45 5.29
N SER A 67 -17.97 3.40 6.62
CA SER A 67 -18.95 3.98 7.55
C SER A 67 -18.92 5.52 7.56
N ASN A 68 -17.74 6.11 7.34
CA ASN A 68 -17.52 7.54 7.28
C ASN A 68 -18.10 8.17 6.00
N GLY A 69 -18.15 7.39 4.92
CA GLY A 69 -18.57 7.80 3.59
C GLY A 69 -17.41 8.20 2.66
N GLY A 70 -16.16 8.03 3.10
CA GLY A 70 -14.94 8.35 2.36
C GLY A 70 -13.85 8.97 3.24
N LEU A 71 -12.78 9.43 2.58
CA LEU A 71 -11.66 10.20 3.16
C LEU A 71 -11.50 11.54 2.45
N ASP A 72 -11.05 12.55 3.18
CA ASP A 72 -10.60 13.84 2.68
C ASP A 72 -9.15 13.76 2.12
N THR A 73 -8.72 14.83 1.44
CA THR A 73 -7.35 14.89 0.90
C THR A 73 -6.33 15.18 2.00
N GLU A 74 -5.09 14.74 1.82
CA GLU A 74 -3.95 15.16 2.65
C GLU A 74 -3.81 16.70 2.69
N SER A 75 -4.20 17.42 1.62
CA SER A 75 -4.16 18.89 1.62
C SER A 75 -5.22 19.55 2.52
N ASP A 76 -6.32 18.85 2.82
CA ASP A 76 -7.43 19.33 3.64
C ASP A 76 -7.30 18.88 5.11
N TYR A 77 -6.77 17.67 5.33
CA TYR A 77 -6.42 17.15 6.64
C TYR A 77 -4.95 16.73 6.71
N PRO A 78 -3.98 17.68 6.81
CA PRO A 78 -2.57 17.35 6.70
C PRO A 78 -2.00 16.51 7.85
N TYR A 79 -1.03 15.66 7.51
CA TYR A 79 -0.31 14.80 8.43
C TYR A 79 0.58 15.57 9.40
N THR A 80 0.46 15.22 10.69
CA THR A 80 1.17 15.83 11.81
C THR A 80 2.11 14.84 12.53
N GLY A 81 1.86 13.54 12.38
CA GLY A 81 2.68 12.47 12.96
C GLY A 81 2.55 12.32 14.48
N VAL A 82 1.40 12.71 15.03
CA VAL A 82 1.00 12.53 16.44
C VAL A 82 -0.51 12.35 16.51
N ASP A 83 -1.02 11.81 17.62
CA ASP A 83 -2.47 11.75 17.87
C ASP A 83 -3.07 13.14 18.03
N GLY A 84 -4.11 13.41 17.25
CA GLY A 84 -4.96 14.59 17.39
C GLY A 84 -6.29 14.27 18.05
N THR A 85 -7.25 15.17 17.83
CA THR A 85 -8.67 14.93 18.11
C THR A 85 -9.40 15.09 16.78
N CYS A 86 -10.23 14.11 16.41
CA CYS A 86 -10.99 14.14 15.16
C CYS A 86 -11.60 15.51 14.86
N ASN A 87 -11.14 16.12 13.77
CA ASN A 87 -11.55 17.45 13.36
C ASN A 87 -12.66 17.35 12.30
N THR A 88 -13.90 17.31 12.77
CA THR A 88 -15.11 17.21 11.94
C THR A 88 -15.34 18.41 10.99
N ALA A 89 -14.54 19.47 11.09
CA ALA A 89 -14.54 20.59 10.13
C ALA A 89 -13.47 20.44 9.02
N LYS A 90 -12.64 19.39 9.09
CA LYS A 90 -11.73 18.95 8.03
C LYS A 90 -12.21 17.67 7.35
N GLU A 91 -12.80 16.75 8.13
CA GLU A 91 -13.47 15.51 7.72
C GLU A 91 -14.84 15.81 7.04
N GLU A 92 -14.87 16.77 6.10
CA GLU A 92 -16.11 17.29 5.49
C GLU A 92 -16.31 16.83 4.04
N LYS A 93 -15.27 16.76 3.21
CA LYS A 93 -15.45 16.63 1.74
C LYS A 93 -15.51 15.19 1.25
N LYS A 94 -14.83 14.26 1.94
CA LYS A 94 -14.89 12.80 1.72
C LYS A 94 -14.75 12.44 0.23
N VAL A 95 -13.66 12.92 -0.36
CA VAL A 95 -13.41 12.94 -1.81
C VAL A 95 -13.27 11.56 -2.45
N VAL A 96 -12.85 10.54 -1.69
CA VAL A 96 -12.75 9.15 -2.16
C VAL A 96 -13.41 8.21 -1.16
N SER A 97 -14.36 7.42 -1.64
CA SER A 97 -15.03 6.34 -0.91
C SER A 97 -14.68 4.97 -1.49
N ILE A 98 -14.98 3.91 -0.73
CA ILE A 98 -14.84 2.50 -1.15
C ILE A 98 -16.17 1.77 -0.89
N ASP A 99 -16.43 0.71 -1.64
CA ASP A 99 -17.71 -0.02 -1.64
C ASP A 99 -17.68 -1.29 -0.74
N GLY A 100 -16.49 -1.69 -0.31
CA GLY A 100 -16.20 -2.91 0.44
C GLY A 100 -14.70 -3.09 0.60
N TYR A 101 -14.28 -4.11 1.33
CA TYR A 101 -12.90 -4.61 1.34
C TYR A 101 -12.91 -6.15 1.28
N LYS A 102 -11.75 -6.76 1.06
CA LYS A 102 -11.60 -8.21 1.02
C LYS A 102 -10.23 -8.67 1.51
N ASP A 103 -10.27 -9.65 2.40
CA ASP A 103 -9.14 -10.42 2.93
C ASP A 103 -8.63 -11.44 1.89
N ILE A 104 -7.34 -11.72 1.93
CA ILE A 104 -6.64 -12.66 1.04
C ILE A 104 -6.32 -13.93 1.82
N ASP A 105 -6.57 -15.10 1.22
CA ASP A 105 -6.16 -16.39 1.78
C ASP A 105 -4.63 -16.41 2.00
N GLN A 106 -4.17 -16.77 3.21
CA GLN A 106 -2.75 -16.74 3.63
C GLN A 106 -1.83 -17.62 2.76
N SER A 107 -1.48 -17.12 1.58
CA SER A 107 -0.69 -17.80 0.56
C SER A 107 -0.19 -16.82 -0.51
N ASP A 108 1.06 -16.96 -0.93
CA ASP A 108 1.65 -16.15 -1.99
C ASP A 108 0.89 -16.25 -3.32
N SER A 109 0.22 -17.38 -3.58
CA SER A 109 -0.61 -17.56 -4.77
C SER A 109 -1.84 -16.65 -4.76
N ALA A 110 -2.54 -16.55 -3.63
CA ALA A 110 -3.69 -15.64 -3.53
C ALA A 110 -3.23 -14.18 -3.53
N LEU A 111 -2.14 -13.88 -2.81
CA LEU A 111 -1.55 -12.54 -2.75
C LEU A 111 -1.05 -12.06 -4.13
N LEU A 112 -0.43 -12.94 -4.93
CA LEU A 112 0.02 -12.62 -6.29
C LEU A 112 -1.19 -12.31 -7.17
N CYS A 113 -2.20 -13.17 -7.12
CA CYS A 113 -3.40 -13.02 -7.93
C CYS A 113 -4.19 -11.74 -7.58
N ALA A 114 -4.20 -11.32 -6.31
CA ALA A 114 -4.73 -10.01 -5.92
C ALA A 114 -3.84 -8.85 -6.44
N THR A 115 -2.52 -8.96 -6.27
CA THR A 115 -1.54 -7.93 -6.69
C THR A 115 -1.52 -7.68 -8.20
N VAL A 116 -1.88 -8.68 -9.03
CA VAL A 116 -2.08 -8.52 -10.48
C VAL A 116 -3.19 -7.52 -10.82
N HIS A 117 -4.16 -7.32 -9.92
CA HIS A 117 -5.31 -6.44 -10.14
C HIS A 117 -5.15 -5.06 -9.51
N GLN A 118 -4.57 -4.97 -8.31
CA GLN A 118 -4.41 -3.71 -7.56
C GLN A 118 -3.35 -3.84 -6.45
N PRO A 119 -2.80 -2.73 -5.95
CA PRO A 119 -2.01 -2.72 -4.72
C PRO A 119 -2.78 -3.23 -3.50
N ILE A 120 -2.06 -3.88 -2.60
CA ILE A 120 -2.58 -4.66 -1.46
C ILE A 120 -1.96 -4.17 -0.16
N SER A 121 -2.79 -3.93 0.86
CA SER A 121 -2.34 -3.65 2.22
C SER A 121 -1.92 -4.94 2.91
N VAL A 122 -0.75 -4.95 3.55
CA VAL A 122 -0.21 -6.13 4.24
C VAL A 122 0.47 -5.76 5.55
N GLY A 123 0.30 -6.62 6.56
CA GLY A 123 1.08 -6.62 7.80
C GLY A 123 2.34 -7.48 7.68
N MET A 124 3.42 -7.07 8.35
CA MET A 124 4.70 -7.78 8.42
C MET A 124 5.45 -7.50 9.75
N ASP A 125 6.44 -8.34 10.09
CA ASP A 125 7.42 -8.05 11.15
C ASP A 125 8.49 -7.06 10.64
N GLY A 126 8.43 -5.80 11.11
CA GLY A 126 9.42 -4.76 10.86
C GLY A 126 10.45 -4.59 11.98
N SER A 127 10.43 -5.44 13.02
CA SER A 127 11.26 -5.31 14.22
C SER A 127 12.73 -5.63 14.00
N ALA A 128 13.07 -6.35 12.91
CA ALA A 128 14.42 -6.77 12.58
C ALA A 128 15.35 -5.58 12.30
N LEU A 129 16.52 -5.56 12.94
CA LEU A 129 17.46 -4.44 12.86
C LEU A 129 18.09 -4.26 11.46
N ASP A 130 18.25 -5.35 10.71
CA ASP A 130 18.71 -5.32 9.32
C ASP A 130 17.65 -4.78 8.36
N PHE A 131 16.35 -5.02 8.63
CA PHE A 131 15.24 -4.34 7.95
C PHE A 131 15.22 -2.84 8.26
N GLN A 132 15.39 -2.44 9.53
CA GLN A 132 15.43 -1.01 9.90
C GLN A 132 16.62 -0.28 9.27
N LEU A 133 17.79 -0.92 9.19
CA LEU A 133 19.01 -0.38 8.57
C LEU A 133 19.09 -0.64 7.06
N TYR A 134 17.98 -1.04 6.44
CA TYR A 134 17.93 -1.43 5.05
C TYR A 134 18.18 -0.25 4.09
N THR A 135 19.19 -0.39 3.23
CA THR A 135 19.66 0.67 2.31
C THR A 135 19.63 0.27 0.82
N GLY A 136 19.37 -1.00 0.52
CA GLY A 136 19.18 -1.48 -0.84
C GLY A 136 19.79 -2.85 -1.13
N GLY A 137 19.45 -3.38 -2.30
CA GLY A 137 19.80 -4.70 -2.77
C GLY A 137 19.16 -5.82 -1.95
N ILE A 138 19.23 -7.02 -2.52
CA ILE A 138 19.50 -8.27 -1.82
C ILE A 138 18.62 -8.65 -0.61
N TYR A 139 17.50 -7.98 -0.31
CA TYR A 139 16.95 -7.96 1.06
C TYR A 139 16.40 -9.29 1.60
N ASP A 140 17.18 -9.86 2.50
CA ASP A 140 17.11 -11.28 2.79
C ASP A 140 17.20 -11.60 4.29
N GLY A 141 16.96 -10.60 5.13
CA GLY A 141 17.24 -10.60 6.57
C GLY A 141 16.42 -11.57 7.42
N ASP A 142 16.83 -11.71 8.68
CA ASP A 142 16.19 -12.57 9.67
C ASP A 142 15.06 -11.80 10.39
N CYS A 143 13.82 -12.07 10.01
CA CYS A 143 12.59 -11.62 10.67
C CYS A 143 11.62 -12.79 10.85
N SER A 144 10.61 -12.61 11.72
CA SER A 144 9.68 -13.66 12.12
C SER A 144 8.77 -14.13 10.98
N ASP A 145 8.50 -15.43 10.95
CA ASP A 145 7.45 -16.06 10.14
C ASP A 145 6.19 -16.38 10.96
N ASP A 146 6.14 -15.98 12.24
CA ASP A 146 4.95 -16.11 13.10
C ASP A 146 3.97 -14.92 12.87
N PRO A 147 2.72 -15.17 12.45
CA PRO A 147 1.69 -14.13 12.32
C PRO A 147 1.42 -13.32 13.60
N ASN A 148 1.81 -13.81 14.77
CA ASN A 148 1.65 -13.10 16.04
C ASN A 148 2.72 -12.02 16.29
N ASP A 149 3.78 -11.98 15.47
CA ASP A 149 4.90 -11.02 15.59
C ASP A 149 4.78 -9.84 14.58
N ILE A 150 3.65 -9.72 13.87
CA ILE A 150 3.38 -8.59 12.97
C ILE A 150 3.31 -7.28 13.78
N ASP A 151 4.14 -6.30 13.43
CA ASP A 151 4.21 -5.00 14.10
C ASP A 151 4.20 -3.79 13.14
N HIS A 152 4.26 -4.04 11.82
CA HIS A 152 4.36 -2.99 10.81
C HIS A 152 3.48 -3.26 9.58
N ALA A 153 2.84 -2.23 9.05
CA ALA A 153 1.98 -2.32 7.87
C ALA A 153 2.59 -1.58 6.67
N VAL A 154 2.55 -2.23 5.51
CA VAL A 154 3.09 -1.71 4.23
C VAL A 154 2.11 -1.96 3.10
N LEU A 155 2.41 -1.43 1.91
CA LEU A 155 1.59 -1.60 0.72
C LEU A 155 2.39 -2.30 -0.38
N ILE A 156 1.97 -3.50 -0.79
CA ILE A 156 2.48 -4.15 -2.00
C ILE A 156 1.90 -3.41 -3.21
N VAL A 157 2.76 -2.86 -4.06
CA VAL A 157 2.40 -2.12 -5.29
C VAL A 157 2.76 -2.86 -6.58
N GLY A 158 3.33 -4.06 -6.48
CA GLY A 158 3.67 -4.90 -7.63
C GLY A 158 4.55 -6.09 -7.27
N TYR A 159 5.12 -6.71 -8.28
CA TYR A 159 6.08 -7.80 -8.14
C TYR A 159 7.06 -7.83 -9.32
N GLY A 160 8.18 -8.53 -9.16
CA GLY A 160 9.26 -8.66 -10.14
C GLY A 160 10.04 -9.96 -10.00
N SER A 161 11.05 -10.13 -10.84
CA SER A 161 11.98 -11.26 -10.81
C SER A 161 13.34 -10.79 -11.32
N GLU A 162 14.38 -10.93 -10.52
CA GLU A 162 15.76 -10.62 -10.92
C GLU A 162 16.67 -11.81 -10.60
N ASN A 163 17.59 -12.16 -11.50
CA ASN A 163 18.58 -13.23 -11.31
C ASN A 163 18.02 -14.63 -10.94
N GLY A 164 16.71 -14.85 -11.07
CA GLY A 164 16.00 -16.08 -10.68
C GLY A 164 15.29 -16.01 -9.33
N GLU A 165 15.22 -14.82 -8.74
CA GLU A 165 14.67 -14.49 -7.43
C GLU A 165 13.43 -13.59 -7.57
N ASP A 166 12.27 -14.08 -7.13
CA ASP A 166 10.94 -13.46 -7.37
C ASP A 166 10.47 -12.63 -6.17
N TYR A 167 10.11 -11.35 -6.37
CA TYR A 167 9.92 -10.36 -5.30
C TYR A 167 8.67 -9.49 -5.38
N TRP A 168 8.16 -9.10 -4.21
CA TRP A 168 7.18 -8.05 -4.00
C TRP A 168 7.82 -6.68 -4.14
N ILE A 169 7.12 -5.74 -4.76
CA ILE A 169 7.47 -4.31 -4.76
C ILE A 169 6.58 -3.65 -3.71
N VAL A 170 7.19 -2.98 -2.73
CA VAL A 170 6.54 -2.45 -1.53
C VAL A 170 6.77 -0.94 -1.39
N LYS A 171 5.72 -0.22 -1.02
CA LYS A 171 5.74 1.20 -0.60
C LYS A 171 5.75 1.24 0.93
N ASN A 172 6.71 1.94 1.53
CA ASN A 172 6.88 2.05 2.99
C ASN A 172 6.76 3.50 3.47
N SER A 173 6.41 3.71 4.73
CA SER A 173 6.12 5.03 5.32
C SER A 173 7.32 5.72 5.96
N TRP A 174 8.48 5.06 6.09
CA TRP A 174 9.69 5.56 6.79
C TRP A 174 10.52 6.62 6.03
N GLY A 175 9.87 7.42 5.17
CA GLY A 175 10.54 8.48 4.39
C GLY A 175 11.26 8.00 3.13
N THR A 176 11.90 8.92 2.41
CA THR A 176 12.52 8.68 1.09
C THR A 176 13.99 8.25 1.15
N GLU A 177 14.60 8.22 2.34
CA GLU A 177 16.00 7.82 2.55
C GLU A 177 16.16 6.34 2.91
N TRP A 178 15.05 5.57 2.99
CA TRP A 178 15.02 4.17 3.40
C TRP A 178 14.73 3.21 2.22
N GLY A 179 15.59 2.20 2.05
CA GLY A 179 15.42 1.03 1.17
C GLY A 179 15.59 1.21 -0.36
N MET A 180 16.03 0.13 -1.04
CA MET A 180 16.03 -0.08 -2.51
C MET A 180 16.15 -1.59 -2.91
N GLU A 181 15.06 -2.36 -2.94
CA GLU A 181 14.88 -3.77 -3.49
C GLU A 181 15.63 -5.07 -2.99
N VAL A 182 14.97 -6.23 -2.63
CA VAL A 182 15.45 -7.68 -2.84
C VAL A 182 14.87 -8.85 -1.91
N SER A 183 15.61 -9.95 -1.47
CA SER A 183 15.13 -11.39 -1.28
C SER A 183 15.44 -12.50 -0.14
N LYS A 184 14.48 -13.14 0.65
CA LYS A 184 14.61 -14.59 1.16
C LYS A 184 13.39 -15.55 1.62
N PRO A 185 13.57 -16.87 1.94
CA PRO A 185 12.82 -18.00 1.36
C PRO A 185 11.38 -18.36 1.83
N TYR A 186 10.61 -17.55 2.58
CA TYR A 186 9.23 -17.91 2.99
C TYR A 186 8.15 -16.82 2.80
N GLY A 187 8.49 -15.74 2.10
CA GLY A 187 7.74 -14.49 2.19
C GLY A 187 8.32 -13.72 3.36
N VAL A 188 9.01 -12.61 3.09
CA VAL A 188 9.80 -11.91 4.12
C VAL A 188 8.86 -11.43 5.24
N CYS A 189 9.19 -11.74 6.49
CA CYS A 189 8.56 -11.19 7.69
C CYS A 189 7.03 -11.39 7.79
N ALA A 190 6.52 -12.58 7.47
CA ALA A 190 5.08 -12.91 7.52
C ALA A 190 4.16 -12.03 6.63
N ILE A 191 4.68 -11.39 5.57
CA ILE A 191 3.96 -10.44 4.69
C ILE A 191 2.68 -10.98 4.00
N ASN A 192 2.39 -12.28 4.09
CA ASN A 192 1.19 -12.93 3.54
C ASN A 192 0.19 -13.39 4.62
N ALA A 193 0.47 -13.13 5.90
CA ALA A 193 -0.34 -13.59 7.03
C ALA A 193 -1.49 -12.64 7.38
N ASP A 194 -1.31 -11.34 7.16
CA ASP A 194 -2.34 -10.32 7.27
C ASP A 194 -2.32 -9.48 5.98
N ALA A 195 -3.33 -9.66 5.13
CA ALA A 195 -3.34 -9.09 3.78
C ALA A 195 -4.77 -8.85 3.28
N SER A 196 -5.09 -7.60 2.96
CA SER A 196 -6.42 -7.20 2.49
C SER A 196 -6.37 -6.02 1.53
N TYR A 197 -7.48 -5.75 0.85
CA TYR A 197 -7.59 -4.63 -0.08
C TYR A 197 -8.99 -4.04 -0.16
N PRO A 198 -9.11 -2.72 -0.40
CA PRO A 198 -10.38 -2.07 -0.64
C PRO A 198 -10.89 -2.39 -2.05
N THR A 199 -12.21 -2.47 -2.18
CA THR A 199 -12.92 -2.67 -3.45
C THR A 199 -13.70 -1.43 -3.82
N LYS A 200 -13.71 -1.09 -5.12
CA LYS A 200 -14.47 0.04 -5.65
C LYS A 200 -15.12 -0.36 -6.98
N VAL A 201 -16.41 -0.08 -7.15
CA VAL A 201 -17.13 -0.39 -8.39
C VAL A 201 -17.09 0.79 -9.36
N SER A 202 -16.86 0.51 -10.64
CA SER A 202 -16.97 1.53 -11.68
C SER A 202 -18.45 1.91 -11.87
N SER A 203 -18.78 3.17 -11.58
CA SER A 203 -20.04 3.74 -12.04
C SER A 203 -20.03 3.79 -13.57
N PRO A 204 -21.09 3.34 -14.27
CA PRO A 204 -21.13 3.41 -15.73
C PRO A 204 -21.01 4.88 -16.18
N PRO A 205 -20.07 5.22 -17.08
CA PRO A 205 -19.82 6.60 -17.45
C PRO A 205 -21.03 7.19 -18.18
N SER A 206 -21.33 8.46 -17.87
CA SER A 206 -22.20 9.26 -18.73
C SER A 206 -21.58 9.37 -20.13
N PRO A 207 -22.39 9.35 -21.21
CA PRO A 207 -21.85 9.26 -22.58
C PRO A 207 -20.93 10.44 -22.91
N PRO A 208 -19.73 10.18 -23.45
CA PRO A 208 -18.73 11.22 -23.67
C PRO A 208 -19.12 12.17 -24.83
N PRO A 209 -18.69 13.45 -24.78
CA PRO A 209 -18.75 14.34 -25.93
C PRO A 209 -17.82 13.84 -27.06
N PRO A 210 -18.09 14.20 -28.33
CA PRO A 210 -17.34 13.67 -29.47
C PRO A 210 -15.87 14.12 -29.48
N PRO A 211 -14.92 13.24 -29.86
CA PRO A 211 -13.49 13.52 -29.77
C PRO A 211 -12.99 14.47 -30.88
N SER A 212 -11.94 15.23 -30.55
CA SER A 212 -11.12 15.98 -31.51
C SER A 212 -10.01 15.09 -32.11
N PRO A 213 -9.52 15.36 -33.33
CA PRO A 213 -8.56 14.49 -34.01
C PRO A 213 -7.16 14.48 -33.36
N PRO A 214 -6.48 13.32 -33.29
CA PRO A 214 -5.19 13.19 -32.60
C PRO A 214 -3.97 13.55 -33.46
N SER A 215 -2.90 13.96 -32.78
CA SER A 215 -1.54 14.09 -33.33
C SER A 215 -0.80 12.73 -33.32
N PRO A 216 0.21 12.51 -34.19
CA PRO A 216 0.92 11.23 -34.26
C PRO A 216 1.84 10.98 -33.04
N PRO A 217 1.92 9.73 -32.54
CA PRO A 217 2.74 9.38 -31.37
C PRO A 217 4.22 9.15 -31.72
N PRO A 218 5.14 9.33 -30.74
CA PRO A 218 6.54 8.89 -30.85
C PRO A 218 6.68 7.35 -30.78
N PRO A 219 7.82 6.78 -31.22
CA PRO A 219 8.03 5.33 -31.21
C PRO A 219 8.14 4.75 -29.78
N PRO A 220 7.65 3.52 -29.54
CA PRO A 220 7.66 2.91 -28.22
C PRO A 220 9.03 2.36 -27.80
N PRO A 221 9.36 2.36 -26.50
CA PRO A 221 10.50 1.62 -25.96
C PRO A 221 10.26 0.09 -26.02
N SER A 222 11.33 -0.69 -25.85
CA SER A 222 11.28 -2.15 -25.85
C SER A 222 10.46 -2.72 -24.69
N PRO A 223 9.64 -3.77 -24.91
CA PRO A 223 8.73 -4.28 -23.88
C PRO A 223 9.45 -5.06 -22.77
N PRO A 224 9.00 -4.94 -21.51
CA PRO A 224 9.40 -5.85 -20.42
C PRO A 224 8.88 -7.28 -20.67
N PRO A 225 9.38 -8.29 -19.94
CA PRO A 225 8.84 -9.65 -20.01
C PRO A 225 7.33 -9.68 -19.70
N PRO A 226 6.56 -10.62 -20.30
CA PRO A 226 5.11 -10.65 -20.16
C PRO A 226 4.71 -11.02 -18.72
N CYS A 227 3.87 -10.18 -18.10
CA CYS A 227 3.25 -10.50 -16.82
C CYS A 227 2.37 -11.77 -16.94
N PRO A 228 2.32 -12.64 -15.91
CA PRO A 228 1.41 -13.77 -15.86
C PRO A 228 -0.04 -13.30 -16.05
N GLN A 229 -0.86 -14.10 -16.75
CA GLN A 229 -2.21 -13.69 -17.11
C GLN A 229 -3.22 -14.02 -15.99
N PRO A 230 -4.24 -13.17 -15.74
CA PRO A 230 -5.27 -13.44 -14.73
C PRO A 230 -6.05 -14.75 -14.91
N SER A 231 -6.02 -15.34 -16.11
CA SER A 231 -6.63 -16.65 -16.42
C SER A 231 -5.96 -17.83 -15.71
N ASP A 232 -4.72 -17.65 -15.25
CA ASP A 232 -3.86 -18.75 -14.82
C ASP A 232 -3.82 -18.89 -13.28
N CYS A 233 -4.53 -17.99 -12.58
CA CYS A 233 -4.71 -17.98 -11.14
C CYS A 233 -5.60 -19.15 -10.66
N GLY A 234 -4.94 -20.24 -10.25
CA GLY A 234 -5.54 -21.42 -9.62
C GLY A 234 -4.48 -22.46 -9.23
N ASP A 235 -4.92 -23.59 -8.66
CA ASP A 235 -4.09 -24.65 -8.03
C ASP A 235 -2.95 -25.24 -8.89
N SER A 236 -2.88 -24.91 -10.18
CA SER A 236 -1.87 -25.38 -11.13
C SER A 236 -0.79 -24.35 -11.49
N PHE A 237 -0.86 -23.12 -10.98
CA PHE A 237 0.22 -22.16 -11.19
C PHE A 237 1.40 -22.52 -10.28
N PRO A 238 2.60 -22.82 -10.83
CA PRO A 238 3.79 -23.02 -10.02
C PRO A 238 4.30 -21.65 -9.56
N VAL A 239 3.54 -21.02 -8.65
CA VAL A 239 3.99 -19.84 -7.91
C VAL A 239 5.23 -20.30 -7.14
N ARG A 240 6.39 -19.90 -7.65
CA ARG A 240 7.57 -19.79 -6.82
C ARG A 240 7.16 -18.81 -5.73
N VAL A 241 7.10 -19.31 -4.51
CA VAL A 241 6.87 -18.54 -3.28
C VAL A 241 7.55 -17.19 -3.46
N MET A 242 6.79 -16.10 -3.36
CA MET A 242 7.32 -14.75 -3.55
C MET A 242 7.96 -14.34 -2.25
N ARG A 243 9.23 -14.71 -2.23
CA ARG A 243 10.02 -14.80 -1.03
C ARG A 243 10.52 -13.43 -0.60
N HIS A 244 10.38 -12.40 -1.40
CA HIS A 244 11.34 -11.32 -1.43
C HIS A 244 10.59 -9.97 -1.32
N VAL A 245 11.11 -8.98 -0.58
CA VAL A 245 10.48 -7.67 -0.37
C VAL A 245 11.38 -6.54 -0.85
N ALA A 246 10.89 -5.80 -1.84
CA ALA A 246 11.57 -4.70 -2.46
C ALA A 246 10.92 -3.36 -2.13
N ALA A 247 11.49 -2.64 -1.16
CA ALA A 247 11.10 -1.26 -0.89
C ALA A 247 11.46 -0.34 -2.06
N PHE A 248 10.49 0.41 -2.58
CA PHE A 248 10.66 1.23 -3.80
C PHE A 248 10.18 2.67 -3.68
N LEU A 249 9.23 2.97 -2.78
CA LEU A 249 8.57 4.27 -2.71
C LEU A 249 8.24 4.65 -1.27
N SER A 250 8.44 5.93 -0.93
CA SER A 250 7.86 6.52 0.26
C SER A 250 6.41 6.93 0.02
N PHE A 251 5.60 7.00 1.08
CA PHE A 251 4.32 7.70 1.04
C PHE A 251 4.46 9.22 0.97
N LEU A 252 5.58 9.77 1.44
CA LEU A 252 5.79 11.21 1.45
C LEU A 252 6.03 11.74 0.03
N ALA A 253 5.10 12.58 -0.45
CA ALA A 253 5.30 13.37 -1.65
C ALA A 253 6.53 14.29 -1.49
N PRO A 254 7.31 14.55 -2.56
CA PRO A 254 8.35 15.57 -2.52
C PRO A 254 7.73 16.95 -2.27
N ALA A 255 8.30 17.69 -1.30
CA ALA A 255 7.92 19.06 -0.95
C ALA A 255 8.38 20.11 -1.99
#